data_AF-A0A661MF59-F1
#
_entry.id   AF-A0A661MF59-F1
#
_cell.length_a   1.000
_cell.length_b   1.000
_cell.length_c   1.000
_cell.angle_alpha   90.00
_cell.angle_beta   90.00
_cell.angle_gamma   90.00
#
_symmetry.space_group_name_H-M   'P 1'
#
loop_
_entity.id
_entity.type
_entity.pdbx_description
1 polymer ?
#
loop_
_entity_poly.entity_id
_entity_poly.type
_entity_poly.pdbx_seq_one_letter_code
_entity_poly.pdbx_strand_id
1 'polypeptide(L)'
;MTNSSPGNLKICSRCILPETFPGIRFDDSGVCNHCHREEKALQKSSEKKASYRNRLDNLINDIKGKPPVYDAVMAYSGGKDSSYTLKIL
;
A
#
# COMPACT_ATOMS: atom_id res chain seq x y z
N MET A 1 -34.32 -23.09 12.69
CA MET A 1 -33.30 -23.21 13.75
C MET A 1 -32.00 -22.62 13.25
N THR A 2 -31.76 -21.32 13.39
CA THR A 2 -30.46 -20.69 13.10
C THR A 2 -29.81 -20.33 14.42
N ASN A 3 -29.09 -21.30 14.97
CA ASN A 3 -28.32 -21.13 16.19
C ASN A 3 -26.97 -20.48 15.80
N SER A 4 -26.91 -19.16 15.77
CA SER A 4 -25.66 -18.43 15.54
C SER A 4 -25.06 -18.08 16.90
N SER A 5 -24.10 -18.89 17.37
CA SER A 5 -23.29 -18.55 18.55
C SER A 5 -22.48 -17.27 18.29
N PRO A 6 -22.30 -16.39 19.29
CA PRO A 6 -21.35 -15.28 19.18
C PRO A 6 -19.94 -15.87 19.32
N GLY A 7 -19.24 -16.18 18.23
CA GLY A 7 -17.94 -16.83 18.43
C GLY A 7 -17.01 -17.15 17.27
N ASN A 8 -17.32 -16.85 16.00
CA ASN A 8 -16.26 -16.90 14.99
C ASN A 8 -16.62 -16.12 13.73
N LEU A 9 -16.08 -14.90 13.63
CA LEU A 9 -16.06 -14.15 12.37
C LEU A 9 -15.16 -14.91 11.39
N LYS A 10 -15.59 -15.05 10.14
CA LYS A 10 -14.69 -15.57 9.10
C LYS A 10 -13.57 -14.55 8.87
N ILE A 11 -12.32 -14.98 9.05
CA ILE A 11 -11.11 -14.16 8.90
C ILE A 11 -10.29 -14.70 7.73
N CYS A 12 -9.74 -13.80 6.92
CA CYS A 12 -8.85 -14.19 5.83
C CYS A 12 -7.59 -14.83 6.37
N SER A 13 -7.31 -16.05 5.91
CA SER A 13 -6.12 -16.82 6.30
C SER A 13 -4.79 -16.16 5.90
N ARG A 14 -4.80 -15.19 4.98
CA ARG A 14 -3.60 -14.47 4.52
C ARG A 14 -3.42 -13.06 5.09
N CYS A 15 -4.49 -12.31 5.33
CA CYS A 15 -4.40 -10.87 5.63
C CYS A 15 -5.19 -10.42 6.86
N ILE A 16 -5.70 -11.34 7.67
CA ILE A 16 -6.47 -11.09 8.90
C ILE A 16 -7.74 -10.23 8.75
N LEU A 17 -8.11 -9.84 7.53
CA LEU A 17 -9.33 -9.08 7.30
C LEU A 17 -10.56 -9.94 7.61
N PRO A 18 -11.50 -9.44 8.43
CA PRO A 18 -12.73 -10.16 8.77
C PRO A 18 -13.75 -10.06 7.63
N GLU A 19 -14.77 -10.91 7.66
CA GLU A 19 -15.90 -10.87 6.72
C GLU A 19 -16.74 -9.60 6.76
N THR A 20 -16.60 -8.79 7.83
CA THR A 20 -17.21 -7.46 7.93
C THR A 20 -16.46 -6.40 7.14
N PHE A 21 -15.29 -6.73 6.56
CA PHE A 21 -14.53 -5.79 5.75
C PHE A 21 -15.30 -5.45 4.45
N PRO A 22 -15.45 -4.16 4.10
CA PRO A 22 -16.29 -3.76 2.97
C PRO A 22 -15.93 -4.46 1.65
N GLY A 23 -16.92 -5.14 1.06
CA GLY A 23 -16.77 -5.79 -0.24
C GLY A 23 -15.89 -7.05 -0.25
N ILE A 24 -15.56 -7.60 0.93
CA ILE A 24 -14.77 -8.82 1.05
C ILE A 24 -15.56 -10.03 0.55
N ARG A 25 -14.88 -10.91 -0.18
CA ARG A 25 -15.39 -12.21 -0.62
C ARG A 25 -14.30 -13.24 -0.42
N PHE A 26 -14.67 -14.39 0.12
CA PHE A 26 -13.76 -15.50 0.36
C PHE A 26 -13.93 -16.56 -0.70
N ASP A 27 -12.82 -17.18 -1.09
CA ASP A 27 -12.85 -18.46 -1.79
C ASP A 27 -13.01 -19.64 -0.81
N ASP A 28 -13.04 -20.85 -1.37
CA ASP A 28 -13.17 -22.11 -0.63
C ASP A 28 -11.96 -22.40 0.26
N SER A 29 -10.80 -21.78 -0.03
CA SER A 29 -9.59 -21.88 0.79
C SER A 29 -9.54 -20.86 1.94
N GLY A 30 -10.58 -20.03 2.08
CA GLY A 30 -10.64 -18.98 3.10
C GLY A 30 -9.77 -17.76 2.80
N VAL A 31 -9.31 -17.58 1.56
CA VAL A 31 -8.53 -16.43 1.11
C VAL A 31 -9.47 -15.37 0.52
N CYS A 32 -9.26 -14.10 0.86
CA CYS A 32 -10.11 -13.02 0.38
C CYS A 32 -9.72 -12.50 -1.01
N ASN A 33 -10.71 -11.94 -1.72
CA ASN A 33 -10.57 -11.26 -2.99
C ASN A 33 -9.54 -10.11 -3.00
N HIS A 34 -9.27 -9.47 -1.85
CA HIS A 34 -8.23 -8.44 -1.74
C HIS A 34 -6.83 -9.04 -1.84
N CYS A 35 -6.56 -10.17 -1.21
CA CYS A 35 -5.29 -10.89 -1.34
C CYS A 35 -5.04 -11.33 -2.78
N HIS A 36 -6.05 -11.89 -3.44
CA HIS A 36 -5.95 -12.30 -4.85
C HIS A 36 -5.66 -11.13 -5.79
N ARG A 37 -6.25 -9.96 -5.51
CA ARG A 37 -5.98 -8.73 -6.27
C ARG A 37 -4.55 -8.24 -6.04
N GLU A 38 -4.11 -8.25 -4.79
CA GLU A 38 -2.76 -7.83 -4.41
C GLU A 38 -1.69 -8.73 -5.05
N GLU A 39 -1.88 -10.05 -5.05
CA GLU A 39 -0.95 -10.99 -5.67
C GLU A 39 -0.73 -10.68 -7.17
N LYS A 40 -1.80 -10.39 -7.90
CA LYS A 40 -1.73 -9.95 -9.31
C LYS A 40 -1.05 -8.59 -9.46
N ALA A 41 -1.27 -7.67 -8.52
CA ALA A 41 -0.63 -6.36 -8.54
C ALA A 41 0.87 -6.45 -8.27
N LEU A 42 1.28 -7.33 -7.34
CA LEU A 42 2.67 -7.55 -6.95
C LEU A 42 3.52 -8.08 -8.10
N GLN A 43 2.97 -8.93 -8.97
CA GLN A 43 3.65 -9.43 -10.17
C GLN A 43 4.16 -8.30 -11.09
N LYS A 44 3.45 -7.18 -11.16
CA LYS A 44 3.84 -6.00 -11.97
C LYS A 44 4.47 -4.88 -11.13
N SER A 45 4.71 -5.11 -9.84
CA SER A 45 5.07 -4.04 -8.91
C SER A 45 6.52 -3.57 -9.06
N SER A 46 7.45 -4.46 -9.40
CA SER A 46 8.88 -4.13 -9.56
C SER A 46 9.10 -3.11 -10.68
N GLU A 47 8.57 -3.39 -11.87
CA GLU A 47 8.65 -2.51 -13.04
C GLU A 47 8.00 -1.14 -12.76
N LYS A 48 6.82 -1.14 -12.14
CA LYS A 48 6.14 0.10 -11.74
C LYS A 48 6.96 0.90 -10.73
N LYS A 49 7.52 0.24 -9.71
CA LYS A 49 8.38 0.90 -8.70
C LYS A 49 9.61 1.51 -9.34
N ALA A 50 10.28 0.80 -10.26
CA ALA A 50 11.41 1.33 -10.99
C ALA A 50 11.02 2.56 -11.85
N SER A 51 9.90 2.48 -12.56
CA SER A 51 9.36 3.61 -13.32
C SER A 51 9.07 4.84 -12.45
N TYR A 52 8.43 4.65 -11.30
CA TYR A 52 8.18 5.75 -10.35
C TYR A 52 9.47 6.30 -9.76
N ARG A 53 10.45 5.46 -9.45
CA ARG A 53 11.75 5.90 -8.94
C ARG A 53 12.47 6.76 -9.97
N ASN A 54 12.54 6.31 -11.23
CA ASN A 54 13.16 7.09 -12.32
C ASN A 54 12.50 8.46 -12.49
N ARG A 55 11.16 8.53 -12.40
CA ARG A 55 10.44 9.82 -12.47
C ARG A 55 10.79 10.75 -11.32
N LEU A 56 10.93 10.22 -10.10
CA LEU A 56 11.34 10.99 -8.93
C LEU A 56 12.79 11.47 -9.07
N ASP A 57 13.70 10.60 -9.48
CA ASP A 57 15.12 10.94 -9.65
C ASP A 57 15.31 12.02 -10.71
N ASN A 58 14.59 11.95 -11.83
CA ASN A 58 14.60 13.01 -12.84
C ASN A 58 14.13 14.35 -12.27
N LEU A 59 13.02 14.36 -11.51
CA LEU A 59 12.52 15.57 -10.88
C LEU A 59 13.53 16.17 -9.89
N ILE A 60 14.18 15.33 -9.07
CA ILE A 60 15.21 15.77 -8.13
C ILE A 60 16.40 16.35 -8.89
N ASN A 61 16.89 15.67 -9.93
CA ASN A 61 18.02 16.16 -10.74
C ASN A 61 17.72 17.50 -11.41
N ASP A 62 16.46 17.75 -11.78
CA ASP A 62 16.04 19.01 -12.40
C ASP A 62 16.05 20.19 -11.41
N ILE A 63 16.02 19.97 -10.10
CA ILE A 63 15.97 21.04 -9.09
C ILE A 63 17.22 21.13 -8.22
N LYS A 64 17.95 20.02 -8.05
CA LYS A 64 19.04 19.89 -7.09
C LYS A 64 20.24 20.78 -7.44
N GLY A 65 20.81 21.42 -6.43
CA GLY A 65 22.00 22.27 -6.55
C GLY A 65 21.73 23.63 -7.21
N LYS A 66 20.45 24.00 -7.38
CA LYS A 66 20.05 25.32 -7.90
C LYS A 66 19.74 26.26 -6.75
N PRO A 67 20.07 27.56 -6.85
CA PRO A 67 19.75 28.52 -5.80
C PRO A 67 18.25 28.53 -5.52
N PRO A 68 17.80 28.63 -4.25
CA PRO A 68 18.56 28.95 -3.03
C PRO A 68 19.32 27.76 -2.40
N VAL A 69 19.89 27.93 -1.20
CA VAL A 69 20.73 26.92 -0.50
C VAL A 69 20.01 25.57 -0.29
N TYR A 70 18.68 25.56 -0.20
CA TYR A 70 17.87 24.35 -0.04
C TYR A 70 17.06 24.06 -1.30
N ASP A 71 17.13 22.81 -1.77
CA ASP A 71 16.46 22.36 -2.99
C ASP A 71 14.93 22.19 -2.81
N ALA A 72 14.48 21.84 -1.61
CA ALA A 72 13.07 21.61 -1.30
C ALA A 72 12.76 21.78 0.20
N VAL A 73 11.49 22.09 0.50
CA VAL A 73 10.93 22.07 1.86
C VAL A 73 9.86 20.98 1.90
N MET A 74 9.96 20.08 2.89
CA MET A 74 9.00 18.99 3.09
C MET A 74 8.23 19.18 4.38
N ALA A 75 6.90 19.27 4.27
CA ALA A 75 6.02 19.21 5.44
C ALA A 75 5.91 17.75 5.92
N TYR A 76 6.28 17.52 7.18
CA TYR A 76 6.24 16.20 7.80
C TYR A 76 5.13 16.13 8.86
N SER A 77 4.16 15.23 8.63
CA SER A 77 3.00 15.06 9.51
C SER A 77 3.09 13.86 10.47
N GLY A 78 4.11 13.00 10.32
CA GLY A 78 4.18 11.71 11.03
C GLY A 78 3.32 10.59 10.42
N GLY A 79 2.49 10.90 9.42
CA GLY A 79 1.69 9.90 8.71
C GLY A 79 2.54 8.94 7.88
N LYS A 80 1.94 7.82 7.48
CA LYS A 80 2.59 6.82 6.61
C LYS A 80 3.14 7.45 5.32
N ASP A 81 2.34 8.30 4.68
CA ASP A 81 2.68 8.84 3.37
C ASP A 81 3.82 9.87 3.47
N SER A 82 3.77 10.79 4.43
CA SER A 82 4.87 11.75 4.66
C SER A 82 6.14 11.06 5.17
N SER A 83 6.03 10.00 5.98
CA SER A 83 7.18 9.21 6.42
C SER A 83 7.82 8.43 5.26
N TYR A 84 7.00 7.84 4.39
CA TYR A 84 7.52 7.13 3.22
C TYR A 84 8.16 8.08 2.22
N THR A 85 7.53 9.23 1.95
CA THR A 85 8.12 10.27 1.10
C THR A 85 9.47 10.73 1.65
N LEU A 86 9.58 10.98 2.96
CA LEU A 86 10.84 11.38 3.60
C LEU A 86 11.92 10.29 3.47
N LYS A 87 11.53 9.02 3.50
CA LYS A 87 12.45 7.88 3.34
C LYS A 87 13.00 7.74 1.92
N ILE A 88 12.25 8.16 0.90
CA ILE A 88 12.60 7.93 -0.51
C ILE A 88 13.19 9.15 -1.22
N LEU A 89 12.98 10.36 -0.68
CA LEU A 89 13.71 11.56 -1.07
C LEU A 89 15.17 11.42 -0.65
#